data_AF-A0A963GUG6-F1
#
_entry.id   AF-A0A963GUG6-F1
#
_cell.length_a   1.000
_cell.length_b   1.000
_cell.length_c   1.000
_cell.angle_alpha   90.00
_cell.angle_beta   90.00
_cell.angle_gamma   90.00
#
_symmetry.space_group_name_H-M   'P 1'
#
loop_
_entity.id
_entity.type
_entity.pdbx_description
1 polymer ?
#
loop_
_entity_poly.entity_id
_entity_poly.type
_entity_poly.pdbx_seq_one_letter_code
_entity_poly.pdbx_strand_id
1 'polypeptide(L)' 'QLIDRRVEIIADRGIDSRVGRPFWDAVCRRMESAFSTGDFEEGTLAALKTITEALREHFPAPAGNPDELPNAPLLL' A
#
# COMPACT_ATOMS: atom_id res chain seq x y z
N GLN A 1 17.36 8.66 -20.64
CA GLN A 1 17.37 8.94 -19.18
C GLN A 1 16.34 8.01 -18.57
N LEU A 2 16.77 6.91 -17.94
CA LEU A 2 15.88 6.02 -17.20
C LEU A 2 15.50 6.77 -15.92
N ILE A 3 14.36 7.46 -15.95
CA ILE A 3 13.70 7.83 -14.70
C ILE A 3 13.19 6.49 -14.16
N ASP A 4 13.75 6.00 -13.06
CA ASP A 4 13.32 4.74 -12.46
C ASP A 4 11.82 4.83 -12.15
N ARG A 5 10.98 4.20 -12.98
CA ARG A 5 9.54 4.04 -12.75
C ARG A 5 9.33 2.89 -11.75
N ARG A 6 9.83 3.09 -10.53
CA ARG A 6 9.79 2.10 -9.45
C ARG A 6 8.70 2.46 -8.45
N VAL A 7 7.98 1.45 -7.98
CA VAL A 7 7.13 1.51 -6.79
C VAL A 7 7.75 0.64 -5.71
N GLU A 8 7.74 1.12 -4.46
CA GLU A 8 8.18 0.34 -3.31
C GLU A 8 7.15 0.47 -2.19
N ILE A 9 6.80 -0.65 -1.57
CA ILE A 9 5.98 -0.70 -0.37
C ILE A 9 6.89 -1.06 0.80
N ILE A 10 7.02 -0.14 1.76
CA ILE A 10 7.78 -0.33 2.98
C ILE A 10 6.78 -0.52 4.11
N ALA A 11 6.63 -1.75 4.59
CA ALA A 11 5.69 -2.09 5.66
C ALA A 11 6.40 -2.16 7.02
N ASP A 12 5.69 -1.79 8.08
CA ASP A 12 6.14 -2.11 9.44
C ASP A 12 6.20 -3.63 9.64
N ARG A 13 7.18 -4.07 10.44
CA ARG A 13 7.46 -5.47 10.77
C ARG A 13 6.25 -6.18 11.36
N GLY A 14 5.42 -5.47 12.13
CA GLY A 14 4.18 -6.02 12.70
C GLY A 14 3.21 -6.47 11.61
N ILE A 15 2.98 -5.63 10.61
CA ILE A 15 2.08 -5.92 9.49
C ILE A 15 2.71 -6.97 8.57
N ASP A 16 4.00 -6.84 8.23
CA ASP A 16 4.71 -7.79 7.38
C ASP A 16 4.66 -9.22 7.93
N SER A 17 4.76 -9.38 9.26
CA SER A 17 4.65 -10.69 9.91
C SER A 17 3.31 -11.41 9.71
N ARG A 18 2.25 -10.68 9.34
CA ARG A 18 0.90 -11.23 9.12
C ARG A 18 0.63 -11.62 7.68
N VAL A 19 1.06 -10.79 6.73
CA VAL A 19 0.71 -10.94 5.30
C VAL A 19 1.87 -11.47 4.44
N GLY A 20 3.10 -11.22 4.88
CA GLY A 20 4.33 -11.69 4.25
C GLY A 20 4.63 -11.09 2.89
N ARG A 21 5.84 -11.43 2.39
CA ARG A 21 6.36 -10.93 1.12
C ARG A 21 5.47 -11.16 -0.10
N PRO A 22 4.82 -12.33 -0.29
CA PRO A 22 3.99 -12.57 -1.48
C PRO A 22 2.81 -11.60 -1.62
N PHE A 23 2.23 -11.16 -0.49
CA PHE A 23 1.17 -10.15 -0.49
C PHE A 23 1.69 -8.82 -1.03
N TRP A 24 2.79 -8.30 -0.46
CA TRP A 24 3.38 -7.03 -0.89
C TRP A 24 3.82 -7.05 -2.36
N ASP A 25 4.46 -8.14 -2.80
CA ASP A 25 4.88 -8.30 -4.18
C ASP A 25 3.67 -8.29 -5.13
N ALA A 26 2.52 -8.85 -4.73
CA ALA A 26 1.30 -8.82 -5.54
C ALA A 26 0.71 -7.41 -5.64
N VAL A 27 0.68 -6.66 -4.53
CA VAL A 27 0.21 -5.27 -4.53
C VAL A 27 1.13 -4.39 -5.38
N CYS A 28 2.45 -4.49 -5.20
CA CYS A 28 3.44 -3.76 -6.02
C CYS A 28 3.27 -4.05 -7.52
N ARG A 29 3.20 -5.32 -7.94
CA ARG A 29 3.02 -5.68 -9.35
C ARG A 29 1.74 -5.10 -9.95
N ARG A 30 0.65 -5.04 -9.16
CA ARG A 30 -0.62 -4.45 -9.63
C ARG A 30 -0.50 -2.94 -9.81
N MET A 31 0.16 -2.25 -8.87
CA MET A 31 0.45 -0.82 -9.01
C MET A 31 1.34 -0.55 -10.22
N GLU A 32 2.42 -1.31 -10.40
CA GLU A 32 3.32 -1.20 -11.57
C GLU A 32 2.56 -1.35 -12.89
N SER A 33 1.67 -2.35 -12.98
CA SER A 33 0.83 -2.56 -14.16
C SER A 33 -0.04 -1.34 -14.45
N ALA A 34 -0.73 -0.79 -13.45
CA ALA A 34 -1.59 0.38 -13.63
C ALA A 34 -0.77 1.64 -13.99
N PHE A 35 0.38 1.84 -13.34
CA PHE A 35 1.24 3.00 -13.57
C PHE A 35 1.94 2.94 -14.93
N SER A 36 2.12 1.74 -15.49
CA SER A 36 2.65 1.56 -16.84
C SER A 36 1.69 2.07 -17.92
N THR A 37 0.38 2.07 -17.66
CA THR A 37 -0.65 2.57 -18.58
C THR A 37 -1.12 3.98 -18.25
N GLY A 38 -0.49 4.66 -17.29
CA GLY A 38 -0.87 6.01 -16.84
C GLY A 38 -2.04 6.04 -15.86
N ASP A 39 -2.50 4.89 -15.37
CA ASP A 39 -3.64 4.77 -14.45
C ASP A 39 -3.17 4.86 -12.99
N PHE A 40 -2.65 6.03 -12.63
CA PHE A 40 -2.03 6.24 -11.31
C PHE A 40 -3.06 6.28 -10.17
N GLU A 41 -4.18 6.95 -10.40
CA GLU A 41 -5.22 7.16 -9.38
C GLU A 41 -5.87 5.83 -9.00
N GLU A 42 -6.46 5.13 -9.97
CA GLU A 42 -7.16 3.87 -9.71
C GLU A 42 -6.18 2.78 -9.23
N GLY A 43 -4.97 2.73 -9.80
CA GLY A 43 -3.91 1.85 -9.34
C GLY A 43 -3.56 2.04 -7.86
N THR A 44 -3.52 3.29 -7.40
CA THR A 44 -3.24 3.63 -6.00
C THR A 44 -4.44 3.30 -5.10
N LEU A 45 -5.66 3.68 -5.50
CA LEU A 45 -6.88 3.39 -4.73
C LEU A 45 -7.11 1.88 -4.56
N ALA A 46 -6.85 1.08 -5.60
CA ALA A 46 -6.93 -0.37 -5.53
C ALA A 46 -5.90 -0.97 -4.55
N ALA A 47 -4.68 -0.43 -4.52
CA ALA A 47 -3.66 -0.85 -3.56
C ALA A 47 -4.08 -0.50 -2.12
N LEU A 48 -4.52 0.74 -1.88
CA LEU A 48 -5.01 1.17 -0.56
C LEU A 48 -6.17 0.31 -0.08
N LYS A 49 -7.13 0.00 -0.96
CA LYS A 49 -8.25 -0.90 -0.64
C LYS A 49 -7.77 -2.30 -0.22
N THR A 50 -6.87 -2.89 -1.00
CA THR A 50 -6.31 -4.23 -0.72
C THR A 50 -5.58 -4.26 0.63
N ILE A 51 -4.74 -3.25 0.89
CA ILE A 51 -4.01 -3.13 2.15
C ILE A 51 -4.98 -2.91 3.32
N THR A 52 -6.01 -2.07 3.13
CA THR A 52 -7.04 -1.80 4.15
C THR A 52 -7.82 -3.06 4.52
N GLU A 53 -8.15 -3.91 3.54
CA GLU A 53 -8.83 -5.19 3.78
C GLU A 53 -7.94 -6.13 4.62
N ALA A 54 -6.66 -6.27 4.28
CA ALA A 54 -5.72 -7.08 5.06
C ALA A 54 -5.51 -6.53 6.49
N LEU A 55 -5.43 -5.20 6.64
CA LEU A 55 -5.34 -4.58 7.96
C LEU A 55 -6.59 -4.82 8.80
N ARG A 56 -7.79 -4.72 8.21
CA ARG A 56 -9.04 -5.01 8.90
C ARG A 56 -9.14 -6.47 9.37
N GLU A 57 -8.62 -7.40 8.59
CA GLU A 57 -8.60 -8.82 8.94
C GLU A 57 -7.65 -9.12 10.12
N HIS A 58 -6.42 -8.60 10.07
CA HIS A 58 -5.39 -8.95 11.05
C HIS A 58 -5.28 -8.00 12.25
N PHE A 59 -5.76 -6.76 12.09
CA PHE A 59 -5.67 -5.66 13.06
C PHE A 59 -7.00 -4.90 13.12
N PRO A 60 -8.10 -5.54 13.56
CA PRO A 60 -9.38 -4.87 13.68
C PRO A 60 -9.27 -3.68 14.64
N ALA A 61 -9.62 -2.49 14.15
CA ALA A 61 -9.50 -1.25 14.92
C ALA A 61 -10.53 -1.19 16.06
N PRO A 62 -10.11 -0.91 17.31
CA PRO A 62 -11.03 -0.72 18.42
C PRO A 62 -11.78 0.61 18.30
N ALA A 63 -12.85 0.76 19.09
CA ALA A 63 -13.53 2.04 19.23
C ALA A 63 -12.54 3.10 19.76
N GLY A 64 -12.52 4.27 19.12
CA GLY A 64 -11.61 5.36 19.50
C GLY A 64 -10.16 5.17 19.04
N ASN A 65 -9.90 4.31 18.05
CA ASN A 65 -8.57 4.18 17.43
C ASN A 65 -8.06 5.56 16.97
N PRO A 66 -6.94 6.06 17.51
CA PRO A 66 -6.42 7.37 17.15
C PRO A 66 -5.87 7.37 15.72
N ASP A 67 -5.87 8.54 15.08
CA ASP A 67 -5.21 8.75 13.80
C ASP A 67 -3.72 9.08 14.04
N GLU A 68 -2.88 8.05 13.99
CA GLU A 68 -1.46 8.14 14.39
C GLU A 68 -0.56 8.75 13.32
N LEU A 69 -0.98 8.74 12.05
CA LEU A 69 -0.19 9.17 10.90
C LEU A 69 -1.00 10.12 10.00
N PRO A 70 -0.37 11.14 9.38
CA PRO A 70 -1.06 12.03 8.47
C PRO A 70 -1.47 11.31 7.17
N ASN A 71 -2.64 11.67 6.65
CA ASN A 71 -3.18 11.09 5.41
C ASN A 71 -2.64 11.75 4.13
N ALA A 72 -1.99 12.90 4.24
CA ALA A 72 -1.50 13.64 3.07
C ALA A 72 -0.20 13.01 2.53
N PRO A 73 -0.05 12.88 1.20
CA PRO A 73 1.21 12.44 0.62
C PRO A 73 2.32 13.43 0.92
N LEU A 74 3.51 12.92 1.24
CA LEU A 74 4.71 13.72 1.36
C LEU A 74 5.38 13.84 -0.01
N LEU A 75 5.58 15.07 -0.46
CA LEU A 75 6.36 15.38 -1.66
C LEU A 75 7.74 15.88 -1.21
N LEU A 76 8.79 15.23 -1.73
CA LEU A 76 10.19 15.51 -1.41
C LEU A 76 10.90 16.19 -2.59
#